data_AF-A0A972FS17-F1
#
_entry.id   AF-A0A972FS17-F1
#
_cell.length_a   1.000
_cell.length_b   1.000
_cell.length_c   1.000
_cell.angle_alpha   90.00
_cell.angle_beta   90.00
_cell.angle_gamma   90.00
#
_symmetry.space_group_name_H-M   'P 1'
#
loop_
_entity.id
_entity.type
_entity.pdbx_description
1 polymer ?
#
loop_
_entity_poly.entity_id
_entity_poly.type
_entity_poly.pdbx_seq_one_letter_code
_entity_poly.pdbx_strand_id
1 'polypeptide(L)'
;MKKSILLVCLICMSFATSSDPVERLGIKGPLQFNKTEFSLAWSQKPNEKMYVQEYLPKGETVDRFDQMLTLYVLHAGFSVEQAVAQKAEELTERKKTDEICHFSVIKSPDGKEQILDCLLSDNSSGKVDVVEL
;
A
#
# COMPACT_ATOMS: atom_id res chain seq x y z
N MET A 1 -12.88 -55.66 -29.56
CA MET A 1 -12.87 -55.51 -28.09
C MET A 1 -12.44 -54.09 -27.77
N LYS A 2 -13.36 -53.28 -27.21
CA LYS A 2 -13.24 -51.83 -27.03
C LYS A 2 -12.20 -51.53 -25.95
N LYS A 3 -11.12 -50.81 -26.30
CA LYS A 3 -10.15 -50.27 -25.33
C LYS A 3 -10.69 -48.92 -24.85
N SER A 4 -11.32 -48.90 -23.68
CA SER A 4 -11.74 -47.65 -23.03
C SER A 4 -10.50 -46.84 -22.64
N ILE A 5 -10.34 -45.67 -23.23
CA ILE A 5 -9.42 -44.64 -22.76
C ILE A 5 -10.08 -44.00 -21.53
N LEU A 6 -9.51 -44.22 -20.35
CA LEU A 6 -9.95 -43.55 -19.12
C LEU A 6 -9.10 -42.28 -18.94
N LEU A 7 -9.63 -41.13 -19.37
CA LEU A 7 -9.03 -39.83 -19.13
C LEU A 7 -9.42 -39.38 -17.71
N VAL A 8 -8.51 -39.55 -16.75
CA VAL A 8 -8.67 -39.01 -15.39
C VAL A 8 -8.17 -37.57 -15.40
N CYS A 9 -9.09 -36.60 -15.53
CA CYS A 9 -8.80 -35.19 -15.27
C CYS A 9 -8.66 -34.98 -13.76
N LEU A 10 -7.41 -34.97 -13.28
CA LEU A 10 -7.08 -34.59 -11.90
C LEU A 10 -7.20 -33.07 -11.78
N ILE A 11 -8.36 -32.60 -11.32
CA ILE A 11 -8.61 -31.18 -11.01
C ILE A 11 -7.81 -30.85 -9.75
N CYS A 12 -6.60 -30.32 -9.93
CA CYS A 12 -5.86 -29.65 -8.85
C CYS A 12 -6.51 -28.28 -8.60
N MET A 13 -7.59 -28.25 -7.81
CA MET A 13 -8.03 -27.02 -7.17
C MET A 13 -7.00 -26.66 -6.09
N SER A 14 -6.05 -25.80 -6.46
CA SER A 14 -5.19 -25.14 -5.49
C SER A 14 -6.05 -24.24 -4.62
N PHE A 15 -6.42 -24.71 -3.42
CA PHE A 15 -6.96 -23.84 -2.38
C PHE A 15 -5.82 -22.91 -1.95
N ALA A 16 -5.84 -21.66 -2.42
CA ALA A 16 -5.02 -20.61 -1.84
C ALA A 16 -5.53 -20.37 -0.43
N THR A 17 -4.87 -20.96 0.58
CA THR A 17 -5.11 -20.61 1.97
C THR A 17 -4.56 -19.21 2.17
N SER A 18 -5.43 -18.20 2.27
CA SER A 18 -5.03 -16.88 2.76
C SER A 18 -4.64 -17.06 4.22
N SER A 19 -3.34 -17.10 4.52
CA SER A 19 -2.88 -17.05 5.90
C SER A 19 -3.22 -15.70 6.51
N ASP A 20 -3.67 -15.69 7.77
CA ASP A 20 -3.88 -14.44 8.50
C ASP A 20 -2.62 -13.56 8.44
N PRO A 21 -2.77 -12.23 8.28
CA PRO A 21 -1.64 -11.33 8.20
C PRO A 21 -0.82 -11.36 9.50
N VAL A 22 0.50 -11.41 9.36
CA VAL A 22 1.41 -11.43 10.51
C VAL A 22 1.51 -10.02 11.09
N GLU A 23 1.22 -9.85 12.37
CA GLU A 23 1.47 -8.59 13.08
C GLU A 23 2.99 -8.43 13.31
N ARG A 24 3.55 -7.27 12.96
CA ARG A 24 5.00 -6.98 12.92
C ARG A 24 5.40 -5.68 13.62
N LEU A 25 4.45 -4.78 13.88
CA LEU A 25 4.69 -3.41 14.34
C LEU A 25 4.23 -3.17 15.78
N GLY A 26 3.62 -4.15 16.45
CA GLY A 26 2.89 -3.95 17.69
C GLY A 26 1.56 -3.22 17.51
N ILE A 27 1.06 -3.13 16.27
CA ILE A 27 -0.15 -2.39 15.90
C ILE A 27 -1.09 -3.39 15.23
N LYS A 28 -1.97 -4.02 16.02
CA LYS A 28 -2.90 -5.04 15.50
C LYS A 28 -4.15 -4.44 14.86
N GLY A 29 -4.53 -3.24 15.28
CA GLY A 29 -5.81 -2.62 14.94
C GLY A 29 -6.99 -3.16 15.77
N PRO A 30 -8.24 -2.76 15.44
CA PRO A 30 -8.56 -1.85 14.34
C PRO A 30 -8.04 -0.43 14.59
N LEU A 31 -7.64 0.24 13.51
CA LEU A 31 -7.25 1.66 13.52
C LEU A 31 -8.47 2.49 13.13
N GLN A 32 -8.69 3.60 13.84
CA GLN A 32 -9.74 4.55 13.51
C GLN A 32 -9.14 5.78 12.84
N PHE A 33 -9.56 6.04 11.59
CA PHE A 33 -9.14 7.22 10.84
C PHE A 33 -10.33 7.76 10.04
N ASN A 34 -10.59 9.06 10.14
CA ASN A 34 -11.72 9.73 9.49
C ASN A 34 -13.08 9.01 9.67
N LYS A 35 -13.35 8.49 10.88
CA LYS A 35 -14.56 7.71 11.23
C LYS A 35 -14.68 6.35 10.53
N THR A 36 -13.62 5.88 9.85
CA THR A 36 -13.53 4.57 9.22
C THR A 36 -12.62 3.66 10.06
N GLU A 37 -13.11 2.44 10.34
CA GLU A 37 -12.31 1.39 10.98
C GLU A 37 -11.51 0.59 9.96
N PHE A 38 -10.22 0.45 10.20
CA PHE A 38 -9.29 -0.31 9.36
C PHE A 38 -8.70 -1.49 10.13
N SER A 39 -8.91 -2.71 9.62
CA SER A 39 -8.37 -3.95 10.23
C SER A 39 -7.16 -4.44 9.45
N LEU A 40 -6.19 -5.05 10.13
CA LEU A 40 -4.98 -5.58 9.49
C LEU A 40 -5.37 -6.59 8.41
N ALA A 41 -4.99 -6.32 7.17
CA ALA A 41 -5.32 -7.14 6.01
C ALA A 41 -4.07 -7.80 5.40
N TRP A 42 -2.91 -7.14 5.49
CA TRP A 42 -1.67 -7.66 4.93
C TRP A 42 -0.44 -7.12 5.64
N SER A 43 0.67 -7.87 5.57
CA SER A 43 1.96 -7.40 6.06
C SER A 43 3.13 -8.03 5.33
N GLN A 44 4.25 -7.30 5.31
CA GLN A 44 5.51 -7.77 4.74
C GLN A 44 6.70 -7.24 5.55
N LYS A 45 7.79 -8.01 5.53
CA LYS A 45 9.12 -7.56 5.94
C LYS A 45 10.06 -7.68 4.75
N PRO A 46 10.12 -6.67 3.86
CA PRO A 46 10.86 -6.79 2.60
C PRO A 46 12.37 -6.97 2.81
N ASN A 47 12.91 -6.38 3.88
CA ASN A 47 14.30 -6.56 4.31
C ASN A 47 14.42 -6.30 5.83
N GLU A 48 15.62 -6.38 6.39
CA GLU A 48 15.86 -6.21 7.83
C GLU A 48 15.47 -4.84 8.38
N LYS A 49 15.44 -3.82 7.53
CA LYS A 49 15.22 -2.42 7.89
C LYS A 49 13.79 -1.94 7.60
N MET A 50 12.97 -2.73 6.91
CA MET A 50 11.66 -2.29 6.45
C MET A 50 10.55 -3.25 6.87
N TYR A 51 9.47 -2.67 7.39
CA TYR A 51 8.23 -3.35 7.73
C TYR A 51 7.07 -2.61 7.11
N VAL A 52 6.12 -3.37 6.56
CA VAL A 52 4.92 -2.84 5.91
C VAL A 52 3.71 -3.55 6.50
N GLN A 53 2.68 -2.80 6.90
CA GLN A 53 1.37 -3.31 7.27
C GLN A 53 0.28 -2.51 6.58
N GLU A 54 -0.66 -3.21 5.96
CA GLU A 54 -1.82 -2.64 5.29
C GLU A 54 -3.09 -3.00 6.06
N TYR A 55 -3.95 -2.01 6.19
CA TYR A 55 -5.21 -2.11 6.89
C TYR A 55 -6.33 -1.66 5.96
N LEU A 56 -7.42 -2.41 5.97
CA LEU A 56 -8.55 -2.18 5.09
C LEU A 56 -9.86 -2.09 5.87
N PRO A 57 -10.85 -1.33 5.36
CA PRO A 57 -12.20 -1.38 5.88
C PRO A 57 -12.84 -2.76 5.75
N LYS A 58 -13.89 -2.98 6.55
CA LYS A 58 -14.62 -4.23 6.52
C LYS A 58 -15.23 -4.49 5.13
N GLY A 59 -14.92 -5.66 4.56
CA GLY A 59 -15.46 -6.11 3.28
C GLY A 59 -14.56 -5.78 2.08
N GLU A 60 -13.48 -5.02 2.30
CA GLU A 60 -12.46 -4.74 1.30
C GLU A 60 -11.33 -5.77 1.36
N THR A 61 -10.56 -5.87 0.28
CA THR A 61 -9.47 -6.83 0.10
C THR A 61 -8.27 -6.15 -0.53
N VAL A 62 -7.07 -6.68 -0.36
CA VAL A 62 -5.85 -6.08 -0.95
C VAL A 62 -5.92 -5.95 -2.48
N ASP A 63 -6.68 -6.82 -3.16
CA ASP A 63 -6.86 -6.76 -4.61
C ASP A 63 -8.03 -5.85 -5.05
N ARG A 64 -8.88 -5.42 -4.10
CA ARG A 64 -10.08 -4.61 -4.36
C ARG A 64 -10.49 -3.83 -3.11
N PHE A 65 -10.16 -2.55 -3.09
CA PHE A 65 -10.43 -1.62 -2.00
C PHE A 65 -10.76 -0.23 -2.57
N ASP A 66 -11.53 0.54 -1.80
CA ASP A 66 -11.78 1.96 -2.04
C ASP A 66 -10.91 2.81 -1.11
N GLN A 67 -10.53 2.27 0.06
CA GLN A 67 -9.68 2.94 1.04
C GLN A 67 -8.64 1.96 1.60
N MET A 68 -7.40 2.42 1.75
CA MET A 68 -6.33 1.65 2.38
C MET A 68 -5.51 2.56 3.28
N LEU A 69 -5.13 2.02 4.44
CA LEU A 69 -4.16 2.65 5.31
C LEU A 69 -2.92 1.78 5.42
N THR A 70 -1.76 2.33 5.05
CA THR A 70 -0.50 1.60 5.07
C THR A 70 0.48 2.23 6.05
N LEU A 71 1.04 1.39 6.92
CA LEU A 71 2.11 1.78 7.82
C LEU A 71 3.45 1.25 7.29
N TYR A 72 4.35 2.17 6.96
CA TYR A 72 5.74 1.89 6.62
C TYR A 72 6.64 2.25 7.79
N VAL A 73 7.40 1.27 8.29
CA VAL A 73 8.50 1.53 9.24
C VAL A 73 9.81 1.25 8.54
N LEU A 74 10.63 2.29 8.40
CA LEU A 74 11.95 2.22 7.80
C LEU A 74 13.00 2.61 8.84
N HIS A 75 13.81 1.63 9.26
CA HIS A 75 14.97 1.85 10.09
C HIS A 75 16.17 2.18 9.20
N ALA A 76 16.27 3.44 8.79
CA ALA A 76 17.37 3.95 7.98
C ALA A 76 18.13 5.07 8.71
N GLY A 77 19.38 5.28 8.31
CA GLY A 77 20.28 6.27 8.92
C GLY A 77 20.06 7.70 8.41
N PHE A 78 18.85 8.05 8.00
CA PHE A 78 18.50 9.38 7.51
C PHE A 78 17.38 10.01 8.33
N SER A 79 17.35 11.34 8.38
CA SER A 79 16.33 12.09 9.11
C SER A 79 14.99 12.12 8.37
N VAL A 80 13.91 12.47 9.09
CA VAL A 80 12.58 12.70 8.50
C VAL A 80 12.67 13.73 7.36
N GLU A 81 13.43 14.81 7.56
CA GLU A 81 13.61 15.86 6.55
C GLU A 81 14.31 15.35 5.28
N GLN A 82 15.32 14.48 5.43
CA GLN A 82 15.98 13.86 4.28
C GLN A 82 15.03 12.93 3.52
N ALA A 83 14.20 12.16 4.23
CA ALA A 83 13.20 11.28 3.61
C ALA A 83 12.17 12.07 2.80
N VAL A 84 11.63 13.16 3.39
CA VAL A 84 10.67 14.05 2.72
C VAL A 84 11.31 14.77 1.54
N ALA A 85 12.55 15.24 1.67
CA ALA A 85 13.27 15.89 0.58
C ALA A 85 13.45 14.94 -0.62
N GLN A 86 13.82 13.68 -0.37
CA GLN A 86 13.95 12.67 -1.42
C GLN A 86 12.61 12.42 -2.13
N LYS A 87 11.50 12.29 -1.39
CA LYS A 87 10.17 12.09 -2.00
C LYS A 87 9.69 13.33 -2.76
N ALA A 88 9.98 14.53 -2.26
CA ALA A 88 9.67 15.77 -2.95
C ALA A 88 10.46 15.92 -4.27
N GLU A 89 11.72 15.47 -4.32
CA GLU A 89 12.51 15.41 -5.54
C GLU A 89 11.88 14.44 -6.57
N GLU A 90 11.49 13.24 -6.15
CA GLU A 90 10.78 12.27 -7.00
C GLU A 90 9.50 12.87 -7.61
N LEU A 91 8.70 13.57 -6.80
CA LEU A 91 7.48 14.23 -7.26
C LEU A 91 7.74 15.44 -8.15
N THR A 92 8.86 16.15 -7.94
CA THR A 92 9.30 17.25 -8.82
C THR A 92 9.70 16.72 -10.20
N GLU A 93 10.35 15.57 -10.25
CA GLU A 93 10.65 14.90 -11.53
C GLU A 93 9.36 14.40 -12.21
N ARG A 94 8.45 13.79 -11.45
CA ARG A 94 7.15 13.31 -11.97
C ARG A 94 6.31 14.43 -12.58
N LYS A 95 6.30 15.62 -11.99
CA LYS A 95 5.62 16.83 -12.51
C LYS A 95 5.99 17.18 -13.95
N LYS A 96 7.16 16.77 -14.44
CA LYS A 96 7.58 17.04 -15.84
C LYS A 96 6.73 16.28 -16.86
N THR A 97 6.08 15.19 -16.44
CA THR A 97 5.29 14.29 -17.32
C THR A 97 3.86 14.09 -16.84
N ASP A 98 3.55 14.45 -15.59
CA ASP A 98 2.24 14.30 -14.97
C ASP A 98 1.70 15.69 -14.59
N GLU A 99 0.84 16.24 -15.44
CA GLU A 99 0.24 17.57 -15.24
C GLU A 99 -0.69 17.64 -14.02
N ILE A 100 -1.17 16.48 -13.53
CA ILE A 100 -1.98 16.39 -12.30
C ILE A 100 -1.11 16.41 -11.06
N CYS A 101 0.18 16.06 -11.18
CA CYS A 101 1.09 15.99 -10.05
C CYS A 101 1.19 17.34 -9.33
N HIS A 102 0.60 17.42 -8.14
CA HIS A 102 0.73 18.55 -7.22
C HIS A 102 1.10 18.02 -5.85
N PHE A 103 1.88 18.77 -5.09
CA PHE A 103 2.22 18.35 -3.73
C PHE A 103 2.57 19.55 -2.87
N SER A 104 2.40 19.38 -1.56
CA SER A 104 2.81 20.34 -0.54
C SER A 104 3.51 19.61 0.62
N VAL A 105 4.37 20.33 1.34
CA VAL A 105 5.03 19.82 2.54
C VAL A 105 4.60 20.67 3.72
N ILE A 106 3.97 20.03 4.71
CA ILE A 106 3.49 20.64 5.94
C ILE A 106 4.34 20.10 7.08
N LYS A 107 4.91 20.99 7.90
CA LYS A 107 5.71 20.61 9.08
C LYS A 107 4.86 20.76 10.35
N SER A 108 5.00 19.85 11.31
CA SER A 108 4.41 20.03 12.63
C SER A 108 5.00 21.26 13.33
N PRO A 109 4.29 21.88 14.29
CA PRO A 109 4.80 23.03 15.05
C PRO A 109 6.11 22.74 15.79
N ASP A 110 6.34 21.48 16.19
CA ASP A 110 7.57 21.05 16.87
C ASP A 110 8.67 20.53 15.92
N GLY A 111 8.38 20.48 14.61
CA GLY A 111 9.30 20.08 13.56
C GLY A 111 9.66 18.58 13.53
N LYS A 112 9.02 17.74 14.35
CA LYS A 112 9.32 16.29 14.40
C LYS A 112 8.57 15.48 13.35
N GLU A 113 7.46 16.01 12.84
CA GLU A 113 6.60 15.35 11.88
C GLU A 113 6.47 16.22 10.64
N GLN A 114 6.33 15.55 9.49
CA GLN A 114 6.11 16.20 8.21
C GLN A 114 5.08 15.40 7.43
N ILE A 115 4.14 16.11 6.82
CA ILE A 115 3.18 15.55 5.88
C ILE A 115 3.58 16.04 4.51
N LEU A 116 3.84 15.11 3.60
CA LEU A 116 3.88 15.39 2.18
C LEU A 116 2.51 14.99 1.64
N ASP A 117 1.69 15.98 1.29
CA ASP A 117 0.37 15.80 0.70
C ASP A 117 0.50 15.91 -0.82
N CYS A 118 -0.02 14.94 -1.58
CA CYS A 118 0.13 14.91 -3.03
C CYS A 118 -1.10 14.40 -3.78
N LEU A 119 -1.29 15.00 -4.96
CA LEU A 119 -2.26 14.60 -5.96
C LEU A 119 -1.51 14.09 -7.18
N LEU A 120 -1.86 12.91 -7.69
CA LEU A 120 -1.13 12.23 -8.75
C LEU A 120 -2.11 11.72 -9.81
N SER A 121 -1.72 11.65 -11.09
CA SER A 121 -2.53 10.92 -12.07
C SER A 121 -2.31 9.40 -11.97
N ASP A 122 -3.34 8.63 -12.28
CA ASP A 122 -3.18 7.24 -12.70
C ASP A 122 -3.26 7.19 -14.24
N ASN A 123 -2.15 6.79 -14.86
CA ASN A 123 -2.02 6.68 -16.31
C ASN A 123 -2.40 5.28 -16.83
N SER A 124 -3.02 4.43 -16.01
CA SER A 124 -3.31 3.03 -16.35
C SER A 124 -4.39 2.84 -17.43
N SER A 125 -5.31 3.80 -17.62
CA SER A 125 -6.56 3.57 -18.36
C SER A 125 -6.75 4.40 -19.64
N GLY A 126 -5.83 5.30 -19.98
CA GLY A 126 -6.00 6.28 -21.07
C GLY A 126 -7.06 7.35 -20.77
N LYS A 127 -7.63 7.34 -19.56
CA LYS A 127 -8.36 8.42 -18.92
C LYS A 127 -7.47 8.95 -17.79
N VAL A 128 -7.60 10.24 -17.48
CA VAL A 128 -6.88 10.84 -16.34
C VAL A 128 -7.67 10.50 -15.08
N ASP A 129 -7.26 9.44 -14.40
CA ASP A 129 -7.74 9.12 -13.06
C ASP A 129 -6.84 9.82 -12.03
N VAL A 130 -7.38 10.20 -10.87
CA VAL A 130 -6.66 10.94 -9.82
C VAL A 130 -6.50 10.06 -8.59
N VAL A 131 -5.27 9.95 -8.07
CA VAL A 131 -4.92 9.14 -6.89
C VAL A 131 -4.27 10.04 -5.83
N GLU A 132 -4.76 9.91 -4.60
CA GLU A 132 -4.11 10.43 -3.39
C GLU A 132 -3.39 9.26 -2.69
N LEU A 133 -2.16 9.50 -2.25
CA LEU A 133 -1.32 8.55 -1.50
C LEU A 133 -1.06 9.07 -0.09
#